data_AF-A0A382LKJ9-F1
#
_entry.id   AF-A0A382LKJ9-F1
#
_cell.length_a   1.000
_cell.length_b   1.000
_cell.length_c   1.000
_cell.angle_alpha   90.00
_cell.angle_beta   90.00
_cell.angle_gamma   90.00
#
_symmetry.space_group_name_H-M   'P 1'
#
loop_
_entity.id
_entity.type
_entity.pdbx_description
1 polymer ?
#
loop_
_entity_poly.entity_id
_entity_poly.type
_entity_poly.pdbx_seq_one_letter_code
_entity_poly.pdbx_strand_id
1 'polypeptide(L)'
;MERSRFFTPLLGFSALFVAFNAAFFSVFGLSKLFAGATTSVIVMASSLELAKLVTAAYLYRYWEHINKFMKSYLLVGVITLILITSGGIFGFLSN
;
A
#
# COMPACT_ATOMS: atom_id res chain seq x y z
N MET A 1 14.27 -28.36 9.75
CA MET A 1 14.33 -27.40 8.63
C MET A 1 15.37 -26.35 9.00
N GLU A 2 16.58 -26.43 8.46
CA GLU A 2 17.56 -25.37 8.64
C GLU A 2 17.01 -24.08 8.05
N ARG A 3 16.71 -23.09 8.89
CA ARG A 3 16.33 -21.75 8.43
C ARG A 3 17.57 -21.17 7.78
N SER A 4 17.67 -21.23 6.46
CA SER A 4 18.81 -20.68 5.74
C SER A 4 18.96 -19.22 6.17
N ARG A 5 20.17 -18.82 6.57
CA ARG A 5 20.45 -17.47 7.09
C ARG A 5 20.09 -16.37 6.09
N PHE A 6 19.92 -16.75 4.82
CA PHE A 6 19.53 -15.89 3.72
C PHE A 6 18.00 -15.82 3.49
N PHE A 7 17.19 -16.74 4.03
CA PHE A 7 15.74 -16.77 3.73
C PHE A 7 15.00 -15.52 4.19
N THR A 8 15.20 -15.09 5.45
CA THR A 8 14.54 -13.90 6.00
C THR A 8 14.90 -12.60 5.27
N PRO A 9 16.18 -12.27 5.02
CA PRO A 9 16.53 -11.07 4.26
C PRO A 9 16.04 -11.14 2.80
N LEU A 10 16.07 -12.32 2.16
CA LEU A 10 15.55 -12.48 0.79
C LEU A 10 14.03 -12.26 0.72
N LEU A 11 13.29 -12.72 1.73
CA LEU A 11 11.85 -12.50 1.87
C LEU A 11 11.55 -11.01 2.05
N GLY A 12 12.27 -10.34 2.96
CA GLY A 12 12.10 -8.91 3.21
C GLY A 12 12.39 -8.07 1.97
N PHE A 13 13.48 -8.40 1.25
CA PHE A 13 13.84 -7.73 -0.01
C PHE A 13 12.78 -7.94 -1.10
N SER A 14 12.30 -9.17 -1.26
CA SER A 14 11.22 -9.48 -2.21
C SER A 14 9.94 -8.71 -1.89
N ALA A 15 9.54 -8.68 -0.61
CA ALA A 15 8.34 -7.96 -0.17
C ALA A 15 8.47 -6.45 -0.41
N LEU A 16 9.64 -5.86 -0.13
CA LEU A 16 9.93 -4.45 -0.40
C LEU A 16 9.84 -4.15 -1.90
N PHE A 17 10.42 -5.00 -2.74
CA PHE A 17 10.40 -4.82 -4.19
C PHE A 17 8.98 -4.87 -4.76
N VAL A 18 8.16 -5.82 -4.30
CA VAL A 18 6.74 -5.91 -4.69
C VAL A 18 5.98 -4.65 -4.25
N ALA A 19 6.15 -4.21 -3.00
CA ALA A 19 5.49 -3.01 -2.48
C ALA A 19 5.92 -1.74 -3.24
N PHE A 20 7.21 -1.62 -3.56
CA PHE A 20 7.74 -0.50 -4.33
C PHE A 20 7.15 -0.43 -5.74
N ASN A 21 7.08 -1.56 -6.45
CA ASN A 21 6.47 -1.60 -7.78
C ASN A 21 4.98 -1.21 -7.73
N ALA A 22 4.23 -1.75 -6.77
CA ALA A 22 2.83 -1.41 -6.60
C ALA A 22 2.64 0.10 -6.33
N ALA A 23 3.46 0.68 -5.45
CA ALA A 23 3.42 2.10 -5.16
C ALA A 23 3.76 2.96 -6.39
N PHE A 24 4.78 2.57 -7.17
CA PHE A 24 5.15 3.27 -8.39
C PHE A 24 3.96 3.32 -9.37
N PHE A 25 3.41 2.17 -9.74
CA PHE A 25 2.29 2.12 -10.70
C PHE A 25 1.05 2.86 -10.19
N SER A 26 0.74 2.73 -8.90
CA SER A 26 -0.41 3.41 -8.31
C SER A 26 -0.26 4.94 -8.32
N VAL A 27 0.87 5.46 -7.83
CA VAL A 27 1.11 6.90 -7.70
C VAL A 27 1.14 7.59 -9.06
N PHE A 28 1.88 7.02 -10.02
CA PHE A 28 1.96 7.61 -11.36
C PHE A 28 0.64 7.49 -12.12
N GLY A 29 -0.09 6.39 -11.97
CA GLY A 29 -1.39 6.24 -12.61
C GLY A 29 -2.45 7.20 -12.06
N LEU A 30 -2.48 7.43 -10.74
CA LEU A 30 -3.34 8.45 -10.14
C LEU A 30 -2.99 9.85 -10.67
N SER A 31 -1.70 10.14 -10.84
CA SER A 31 -1.23 11.43 -11.35
C SER A 31 -1.70 11.70 -12.80
N LYS A 32 -1.86 10.66 -13.62
CA LYS A 32 -2.40 10.78 -14.98
C LYS A 32 -3.90 11.13 -15.00
N LEU A 33 -4.65 10.79 -13.95
CA LEU A 33 -6.08 11.12 -13.84
C LEU A 33 -6.32 12.62 -13.58
N PHE A 34 -5.31 13.34 -13.09
CA PHE A 34 -5.41 14.73 -12.66
C PHE A 34 -4.29 15.59 -13.25
N ALA A 35 -4.29 15.73 -14.58
CA ALA A 35 -3.24 16.44 -15.34
C ALA A 35 -2.97 17.88 -14.89
N GLY A 36 -3.95 18.56 -14.27
CA GLY A 36 -3.80 19.93 -13.75
C GLY A 36 -3.10 20.04 -12.38
N ALA A 37 -2.90 18.92 -11.66
CA ALA A 37 -2.38 18.91 -10.29
C ALA A 37 -1.41 17.74 -10.01
N THR A 38 -0.71 17.26 -11.05
CA THR A 38 0.12 16.04 -11.04
C THR A 38 1.05 15.95 -9.83
N THR A 39 1.84 17.00 -9.56
CA THR A 39 2.81 16.98 -8.44
C THR A 39 2.13 16.85 -7.08
N SER A 40 1.02 17.56 -6.87
CA SER A 40 0.24 17.47 -5.63
C SER A 40 -0.37 16.08 -5.45
N VAL A 41 -0.85 15.48 -6.55
CA VAL A 41 -1.41 14.12 -6.54
C VAL A 41 -0.34 13.07 -6.26
N ILE A 42 0.89 13.26 -6.75
CA ILE A 42 2.01 12.36 -6.43
C ILE A 42 2.32 12.38 -4.92
N VAL A 43 2.39 13.56 -4.31
CA VAL A 43 2.63 13.71 -2.87
C VAL A 43 1.48 13.11 -2.04
N MET A 44 0.24 13.32 -2.47
CA MET A 44 -0.92 12.73 -1.83
C MET A 44 -0.94 11.19 -1.98
N ALA A 45 -0.81 10.68 -3.20
CA ALA A 45 -0.90 9.26 -3.50
C ALA A 45 0.23 8.46 -2.84
N SER A 46 1.45 9.01 -2.78
CA SER A 46 2.55 8.40 -2.04
C SER A 46 2.23 8.29 -0.54
N SER A 47 1.60 9.31 0.04
CA SER A 47 1.13 9.27 1.43
C SER A 47 0.04 8.20 1.64
N LEU A 48 -0.89 8.06 0.69
CA LEU A 48 -1.95 7.03 0.74
C LEU A 48 -1.39 5.60 0.67
N GLU A 49 -0.40 5.37 -0.20
CA GLU A 49 0.28 4.07 -0.32
C GLU A 49 1.04 3.70 0.97
N LEU A 50 1.77 4.66 1.55
CA LEU A 50 2.46 4.45 2.82
C LEU A 50 1.47 4.19 3.97
N ALA A 51 0.41 4.97 4.07
CA ALA A 51 -0.61 4.80 5.11
C ALA A 51 -1.26 3.43 5.05
N LYS A 52 -1.53 2.91 3.84
CA LYS A 52 -2.08 1.56 3.62
C LYS A 52 -1.17 0.48 4.22
N LEU A 53 0.12 0.52 3.90
CA LEU A 53 1.08 -0.48 4.38
C LEU A 53 1.27 -0.42 5.90
N VAL A 54 1.42 0.79 6.46
CA VAL A 54 1.57 0.99 7.91
C VAL A 54 0.34 0.50 8.66
N THR A 55 -0.85 0.84 8.18
CA THR A 55 -2.11 0.44 8.81
C THR A 55 -2.33 -1.07 8.71
N ALA A 56 -2.03 -1.68 7.56
CA ALA A 56 -2.11 -3.12 7.39
C ALA A 56 -1.13 -3.86 8.32
N ALA A 57 0.11 -3.37 8.43
CA ALA A 57 1.10 -3.93 9.36
C ALA A 57 0.67 -3.78 10.83
N TYR A 58 0.10 -2.63 11.20
CA TYR A 58 -0.43 -2.39 12.54
C TYR A 58 -1.60 -3.35 12.86
N LEU A 59 -2.56 -3.47 11.94
CA LEU A 59 -3.73 -4.34 12.07
C LEU A 59 -3.30 -5.81 12.23
N TYR A 60 -2.31 -6.26 11.46
CA TYR A 60 -1.74 -7.59 11.57
C TYR A 60 -1.05 -7.83 12.92
N ARG A 61 -0.21 -6.88 13.36
CA ARG A 61 0.57 -7.01 14.59
C ARG A 61 -0.27 -6.94 15.87
N TYR A 62 -1.29 -6.08 15.89
CA TYR A 62 -2.11 -5.83 17.08
C TYR A 62 -3.51 -6.43 16.98
N TRP A 63 -3.72 -7.40 16.09
CA TRP A 63 -5.04 -7.99 15.83
C TRP A 63 -5.77 -8.45 17.11
N GLU A 64 -5.07 -9.11 18.02
CA GLU A 64 -5.63 -9.61 19.29
C GLU A 64 -5.72 -8.53 20.39
N HIS A 65 -5.09 -7.37 20.19
CA HIS A 65 -4.96 -6.33 21.22
C HIS A 65 -5.92 -5.15 21.01
N ILE A 66 -6.47 -4.97 19.80
CA ILE A 66 -7.40 -3.89 19.47
C ILE A 66 -8.86 -4.32 19.63
N ASN A 67 -9.72 -3.38 20.04
CA ASN A 67 -11.15 -3.64 20.16
C ASN A 67 -11.81 -3.86 18.78
N LYS A 68 -13.00 -4.50 18.77
CA LYS A 68 -13.72 -4.86 17.54
C LYS A 68 -14.06 -3.64 16.67
N PHE A 69 -14.39 -2.50 17.30
CA PHE A 69 -14.75 -1.28 16.57
C PHE A 69 -13.55 -0.70 15.79
N MET A 70 -12.41 -0.52 16.46
CA MET A 70 -11.17 -0.04 15.85
C MET A 70 -10.69 -1.01 14.77
N LYS A 71 -10.78 -2.32 15.02
CA LYS A 71 -10.46 -3.35 14.02
C LYS A 71 -11.27 -3.16 12.75
N SER A 72 -12.59 -3.03 12.86
CA SER A 72 -13.46 -2.80 11.70
C SER A 72 -13.14 -1.48 10.99
N TYR A 73 -12.91 -0.40 11.73
CA TYR A 73 -12.55 0.90 11.15
C TYR A 73 -11.26 0.84 10.33
N LEU A 74 -10.19 0.29 10.91
CA LEU A 74 -8.90 0.16 10.25
C LEU A 74 -8.98 -0.79 9.05
N LEU A 75 -9.76 -1.87 9.16
CA LEU A 75 -9.96 -2.83 8.07
C LEU A 75 -10.70 -2.19 6.89
N VAL A 76 -11.79 -1.45 7.15
CA VAL A 76 -12.48 -0.65 6.13
C VAL A 76 -11.53 0.37 5.51
N GLY A 77 -10.77 1.10 6.33
CA GLY A 77 -9.79 2.07 5.84
C GLY A 77 -8.74 1.45 4.90
N VAL A 78 -8.17 0.30 5.27
CA VAL A 78 -7.23 -0.44 4.41
C VAL A 78 -7.89 -0.88 3.11
N ILE A 79 -9.11 -1.41 3.15
CA ILE A 79 -9.85 -1.80 1.94
C ILE A 79 -10.11 -0.59 1.04
N THR A 80 -10.55 0.53 1.59
CA THR A 80 -10.76 1.77 0.83
C THR A 80 -9.46 2.24 0.18
N LEU A 81 -8.34 2.23 0.91
CA LEU A 81 -7.03 2.57 0.35
C LEU A 81 -6.61 1.60 -0.77
N ILE A 82 -6.89 0.30 -0.64
CA ILE A 82 -6.68 -0.69 -1.71
C ILE A 82 -7.49 -0.32 -2.95
N LEU A 83 -8.76 0.04 -2.81
CA LEU A 83 -9.62 0.43 -3.94
C LEU A 83 -9.08 1.68 -4.66
N ILE A 84 -8.74 2.73 -3.92
CA ILE A 84 -8.17 3.97 -4.48
C ILE A 84 -6.87 3.68 -5.22
N THR A 85 -5.96 2.96 -4.56
CA THR A 85 -4.64 2.65 -5.13
C THR A 85 -4.72 1.71 -6.33
N SER A 86 -5.70 0.80 -6.36
CA SER A 86 -6.01 -0.05 -7.52
C SER A 86 -6.51 0.77 -8.71
N GLY A 87 -7.36 1.78 -8.45
CA GLY A 87 -7.75 2.77 -9.46
C GLY A 87 -6.55 3.51 -10.05
N GLY A 88 -5.54 3.82 -9.22
CA GLY A 88 -4.25 4.34 -9.68
C GLY A 88 -3.54 3.39 -10.63
N ILE A 89 -3.34 2.12 -10.24
CA ILE A 89 -2.68 1.12 -11.10
C ILE A 89 -3.42 0.96 -12.42
N PHE A 90 -4.75 0.87 -12.38
CA PHE A 90 -5.58 0.80 -13.58
C PHE A 90 -5.37 2.02 -14.48
N GLY A 91 -5.41 3.23 -13.93
CA GLY A 91 -5.17 4.47 -14.68
C GLY A 91 -3.77 4.57 -15.29
N PHE A 92 -2.77 3.89 -14.73
CA PHE A 92 -1.45 3.77 -15.35
C PHE A 92 -1.45 2.81 -16.54
N LEU A 93 -2.09 1.65 -16.39
CA LEU A 93 -2.09 0.56 -17.38
C LEU A 93 -3.10 0.76 -18.52
N SER A 94 -4.17 1.52 -18.28
CA SER A 94 -5.25 1.77 -19.25
C SER A 94 -4.98 2.97 -20.18
N ASN A 95 -3.79 3.57 -20.13
CA ASN A 95 -3.41 4.78 -20.84
C ASN A 95 -1.99 4.67 -21.41
#